data_AF-A0A499V6A3-F1
#
_entry.id   AF-A0A499V6A3-F1
#
_cell.length_a   1.000
_cell.length_b   1.000
_cell.length_c   1.000
_cell.angle_alpha   90.00
_cell.angle_beta   90.00
_cell.angle_gamma   90.00
#
_symmetry.space_group_name_H-M   'P 1'
#
loop_
_entity.id
_entity.type
_entity.pdbx_description
1 polymer ?
#
loop_
_entity_poly.entity_id
_entity_poly.type
_entity_poly.pdbx_seq_one_letter_code
_entity_poly.pdbx_strand_id
1 'polypeptide(L)'
;MPSAGIAPRRVVQLTALLAMLVFFATQLVGAVLPNVPLFIAASACGLALDLFLQHKQPGLLSLLGKIRLDVTVRQLFRDMLIMVGLLRIEGINPLHEQAPLTVGLLLFYLVHFACQAAAILVRRSRQLPFVTRNIDASALRLSEAPPRLFARQHGRRLLRLAAPVTAGLLVTAGTKDAVWGGAGLVIGLLISIGGTAHLATWLLPRKRVANEAAALRWLDKWLADYQPTVGMYFSGGNSSAYQANMWLSTLAALDGKPIIVLRERFMVQKIDATDVPVVCLPKVAHLMRLEHSTLKVLLHPANSGKTSQVLRIPSIKHAFINHGESDKLSSCNPYAKAYDEVWVAGPAARERYQLADIGVEDKDVVEVGRPQLAPSARTRACPPAPSAEPVRITSPPCCTRRPGRAGTAIPATPR
;
A
#
# COMPACT_ATOMS: atom_id res chain seq x y z
N MET A 1 -13.27 22.69 -12.95
CA MET A 1 -13.46 22.60 -11.48
C MET A 1 -12.20 23.10 -10.78
N PRO A 2 -12.24 24.26 -10.12
CA PRO A 2 -11.04 25.00 -9.73
C PRO A 2 -10.53 24.61 -8.32
N SER A 3 -9.27 24.19 -8.26
CA SER A 3 -8.17 24.60 -7.35
C SER A 3 -8.40 25.04 -5.87
N ALA A 4 -9.55 24.85 -5.23
CA ALA A 4 -9.81 25.29 -3.85
C ALA A 4 -9.29 24.34 -2.74
N GLY A 5 -8.20 23.59 -2.98
CA GLY A 5 -7.88 22.40 -2.18
C GLY A 5 -6.62 22.41 -1.30
N ILE A 6 -5.68 23.35 -1.49
CA ILE A 6 -4.32 23.19 -0.93
C ILE A 6 -4.05 24.16 0.23
N ALA A 7 -4.40 25.44 0.10
CA ALA A 7 -4.22 26.45 1.14
C ALA A 7 -5.02 26.16 2.44
N PRO A 8 -6.33 25.86 2.41
CA PRO A 8 -7.11 25.64 3.63
C PRO A 8 -6.63 24.39 4.39
N ARG A 9 -6.16 23.37 3.67
CA ARG A 9 -5.59 22.17 4.29
C ARG A 9 -4.29 22.48 5.04
N ARG A 10 -3.40 23.29 4.48
CA ARG A 10 -2.15 23.67 5.17
C ARG A 10 -2.40 24.51 6.41
N VAL A 11 -3.39 25.42 6.37
CA VAL A 11 -3.79 26.22 7.54
C VAL A 11 -4.32 25.31 8.65
N VAL A 12 -5.25 24.40 8.35
CA VAL A 12 -5.78 23.44 9.34
C VAL A 12 -4.68 22.54 9.92
N GLN A 13 -3.68 22.18 9.12
CA GLN A 13 -2.53 21.41 9.58
C GLN A 13 -1.66 22.21 10.56
N LEU A 14 -1.32 23.45 10.21
CA LEU A 14 -0.52 24.32 11.08
C LEU A 14 -1.23 24.65 12.38
N THR A 15 -2.54 24.91 12.34
CA THR A 15 -3.33 25.19 13.56
C THR A 15 -3.39 23.98 14.48
N ALA A 16 -3.59 22.77 13.95
CA ALA A 16 -3.58 21.55 14.76
C ALA A 16 -2.21 21.28 15.42
N LEU A 17 -1.12 21.54 14.71
CA LEU A 17 0.24 21.40 15.24
C LEU A 17 0.54 22.46 16.32
N LEU A 18 0.16 23.71 16.06
CA LEU A 18 0.33 24.80 17.02
C LEU A 18 -0.52 24.58 18.28
N ALA A 19 -1.76 24.11 18.14
CA ALA A 19 -2.61 23.73 19.26
C ALA A 19 -1.97 22.62 20.10
N MET A 20 -1.36 21.61 19.47
CA MET A 20 -0.65 20.55 20.18
C MET A 20 0.56 21.08 20.97
N LEU A 21 1.35 21.99 20.38
CA LEU A 21 2.46 22.65 21.07
C LEU A 21 1.98 23.47 22.25
N VAL A 22 0.89 24.24 22.07
CA VAL A 22 0.26 25.02 23.15
C VAL A 22 -0.19 24.10 24.28
N PHE A 23 -0.87 22.99 23.99
CA PHE A 23 -1.27 22.05 25.05
C PHE A 23 -0.08 21.48 25.82
N PHE A 24 1.03 21.12 25.15
CA PHE A 24 2.23 20.67 25.85
C PHE A 24 2.89 21.77 26.69
N ALA A 25 2.97 23.00 26.18
CA ALA A 25 3.51 24.14 26.92
C ALA A 25 2.63 24.48 28.14
N THR A 26 1.31 24.54 27.96
CA THR A 26 0.35 24.78 29.05
C THR A 26 0.36 23.64 30.07
N GLN A 27 0.50 22.38 29.64
CA GLN A 27 0.67 21.24 30.53
C GLN A 27 1.94 21.37 31.38
N LEU A 28 3.07 21.75 30.76
CA LEU A 28 4.32 22.00 31.48
C LEU A 28 4.18 23.14 32.49
N VAL A 29 3.59 24.27 32.09
CA VAL A 29 3.34 25.41 32.98
C VAL A 29 2.45 25.01 34.16
N GLY A 30 1.37 24.25 33.91
CA GLY A 30 0.50 23.74 34.96
C GLY A 30 1.21 22.78 35.92
N ALA A 31 2.12 21.94 35.42
CA ALA A 31 2.93 21.04 36.23
C ALA A 31 3.99 21.76 37.07
N VAL A 32 4.58 22.84 36.56
CA VAL A 32 5.63 23.62 37.24
C VAL A 32 5.07 24.63 38.25
N LEU A 33 3.92 25.26 37.95
CA LEU A 33 3.23 26.23 38.82
C LEU A 33 2.14 25.61 39.71
N PRO A 34 2.29 24.32 40.08
CA PRO A 34 1.26 23.37 40.53
C PRO A 34 -0.23 23.76 40.34
N ASN A 35 -0.62 24.29 39.17
CA ASN A 35 -2.01 24.66 38.91
C ASN A 35 -2.78 23.44 38.39
N VAL A 36 -3.39 22.70 39.31
CA VAL A 36 -4.05 21.41 39.05
C VAL A 36 -5.15 21.51 37.98
N PRO A 37 -6.10 22.47 38.03
CA PRO A 37 -7.13 22.60 36.99
C PRO A 37 -6.54 22.85 35.59
N LEU A 38 -5.56 23.75 35.49
CA LEU A 38 -4.90 24.06 34.22
C LEU A 38 -4.15 22.84 33.67
N PHE A 39 -3.42 22.15 34.54
CA PHE A 39 -2.67 20.94 34.23
C PHE A 39 -3.58 19.81 33.72
N ILE A 40 -4.71 19.55 34.41
CA ILE A 40 -5.69 18.53 34.02
C ILE A 40 -6.32 18.90 32.67
N ALA A 41 -6.80 20.13 32.52
CA ALA A 41 -7.45 20.58 31.29
C ALA A 41 -6.50 20.50 30.08
N ALA A 42 -5.25 20.98 30.22
CA ALA A 42 -4.27 20.91 29.15
C ALA A 42 -3.91 19.47 28.76
N SER A 43 -3.73 18.59 29.76
CA SER A 43 -3.40 17.18 29.52
C SER A 43 -4.55 16.43 28.85
N ALA A 44 -5.78 16.62 29.31
CA ALA A 44 -6.98 15.99 28.77
C ALA A 44 -7.29 16.47 27.35
N CYS A 45 -7.28 17.78 27.11
CA CYS A 45 -7.48 18.36 25.79
C CYS A 45 -6.37 17.96 24.81
N GLY A 46 -5.12 17.92 25.27
CA GLY A 46 -3.97 17.47 24.48
C GLY A 46 -4.09 16.00 24.06
N LEU A 47 -4.51 15.10 24.96
CA LEU A 47 -4.79 13.69 24.63
C LEU A 47 -5.98 13.56 23.67
N ALA A 48 -7.07 14.30 23.91
CA ALA A 48 -8.25 14.28 23.06
C ALA A 48 -7.93 14.74 21.63
N LEU A 49 -7.13 15.80 21.47
CA LEU A 49 -6.65 16.27 20.18
C LEU A 49 -5.80 15.20 19.48
N ASP A 50 -4.88 14.54 20.20
CA ASP A 50 -4.02 13.49 19.63
C ASP A 50 -4.85 12.28 19.16
N LEU A 51 -5.83 11.84 19.95
CA LEU A 51 -6.78 10.78 19.58
C LEU A 51 -7.62 11.17 18.35
N PHE A 52 -8.11 12.40 18.31
CA PHE A 52 -8.88 12.93 17.17
C PHE A 52 -8.04 12.95 15.89
N LEU A 53 -6.82 13.50 15.95
CA LEU A 53 -5.91 13.57 14.81
C LEU A 53 -5.49 12.18 14.33
N GLN A 54 -5.23 11.24 15.24
CA GLN A 54 -4.87 9.85 14.90
C GLN A 54 -6.03 9.11 14.19
N HIS A 55 -7.28 9.48 14.49
CA HIS A 55 -8.47 8.91 13.86
C HIS A 55 -8.79 9.58 12.52
N LYS A 56 -8.87 10.92 12.48
CA LYS A 56 -9.35 11.69 11.32
C LYS A 56 -8.25 12.12 10.34
N GLN A 57 -7.03 12.41 10.83
CA GLN A 57 -5.94 12.95 10.01
C GLN A 57 -4.57 12.27 10.26
N PRO A 58 -4.46 10.94 10.08
CA PRO A 58 -3.20 10.22 10.33
C PRO A 58 -2.04 10.69 9.41
N GLY A 59 -2.35 11.22 8.22
CA GLY A 59 -1.36 11.77 7.30
C GLY A 59 -0.65 13.01 7.86
N LEU A 60 -1.33 13.85 8.64
CA LEU A 60 -0.71 15.01 9.28
C LEU A 60 0.33 14.56 10.32
N LEU A 61 -0.04 13.59 11.16
CA LEU A 61 0.86 13.05 12.19
C LEU A 61 2.08 12.32 11.59
N SER A 62 1.98 11.83 10.36
CA SER A 62 3.13 11.24 9.66
C SER A 62 4.26 12.24 9.41
N LEU A 63 3.94 13.55 9.29
CA LEU A 63 4.94 14.61 9.17
C LEU A 63 5.71 14.80 10.47
N LEU A 64 5.02 14.73 11.61
CA LEU A 64 5.66 14.78 12.94
C LEU A 64 6.61 13.61 13.17
N GLY A 65 6.28 12.43 12.63
CA GLY A 65 7.19 11.28 12.64
C GLY A 65 8.53 11.55 11.93
N LYS A 66 8.58 12.45 10.94
CA LYS A 66 9.84 12.80 10.24
C LYS A 66 10.80 13.60 11.11
N ILE A 67 10.28 14.36 12.08
CA ILE A 67 11.08 15.12 13.06
C ILE A 67 11.22 14.38 14.40
N ARG A 68 11.01 13.05 14.40
CA ARG A 68 11.02 12.18 15.60
C ARG A 68 9.97 12.51 16.67
N LEU A 69 8.98 13.35 16.37
CA LEU A 69 7.84 13.62 17.25
C LEU A 69 6.70 12.63 16.98
N ASP A 70 7.04 11.33 16.97
CA ASP A 70 6.06 10.28 16.75
C ASP A 70 5.12 10.11 17.97
N VAL A 71 4.14 9.23 17.81
CA VAL A 71 3.13 8.97 18.85
C VAL A 71 3.73 8.46 20.16
N THR A 72 4.83 7.70 20.11
CA THR A 72 5.48 7.17 21.30
C THR A 72 6.17 8.29 22.05
N VAL A 73 6.90 9.15 21.35
CA VAL A 73 7.57 10.31 21.96
C VAL A 73 6.54 11.28 22.55
N ARG A 74 5.45 11.58 21.84
CA ARG A 74 4.40 12.46 22.37
C ARG A 74 3.72 11.91 23.62
N GLN A 75 3.42 10.60 23.64
CA GLN A 75 2.81 9.98 24.81
C GLN A 75 3.81 9.92 25.98
N LEU A 76 5.07 9.56 25.73
CA LEU A 76 6.12 9.58 26.77
C LEU A 76 6.32 10.97 27.36
N PHE A 77 6.34 12.00 26.52
CA PHE A 77 6.46 13.38 26.98
C PHE A 77 5.25 13.79 27.83
N ARG A 78 4.03 13.43 27.40
CA ARG A 78 2.81 13.65 28.19
C ARG A 78 2.88 12.96 29.55
N ASP A 79 3.24 11.68 29.59
CA ASP A 79 3.28 10.91 30.82
C ASP A 79 4.42 11.37 31.76
N MET A 80 5.56 11.78 31.20
CA MET A 80 6.64 12.41 31.95
C MET A 80 6.18 13.72 32.61
N LEU A 81 5.52 14.62 31.86
CA LEU A 81 4.95 15.85 32.43
C LEU A 81 3.91 15.54 33.50
N ILE A 82 3.15 14.45 33.35
CA ILE A 82 2.19 14.03 34.37
C ILE A 82 2.89 13.57 35.64
N MET A 83 3.94 12.76 35.54
CA MET A 83 4.74 12.34 36.71
C MET A 83 5.43 13.51 37.40
N VAL A 84 5.95 14.48 36.64
CA VAL A 84 6.50 15.71 37.22
C VAL A 84 5.41 16.54 37.92
N GLY A 85 4.22 16.63 37.33
CA GLY A 85 3.08 17.30 37.94
C GLY A 85 2.65 16.64 39.26
N LEU A 86 2.55 15.30 39.30
CA LEU A 86 2.19 14.57 40.52
C LEU A 86 3.22 14.76 41.65
N LEU A 87 4.53 14.83 41.35
CA LEU A 87 5.57 15.12 42.35
C LEU A 87 5.39 16.48 43.05
N ARG A 88 4.75 17.43 42.36
CA ARG A 88 4.60 18.82 42.82
C ARG A 88 3.29 19.07 43.56
N ILE A 89 2.35 18.13 43.54
CA ILE A 89 1.06 18.27 44.21
C ILE A 89 1.20 17.88 45.68
N GLU A 90 0.95 18.83 46.57
CA GLU A 90 0.93 18.59 48.01
C GLU A 90 -0.18 17.60 48.37
N GLY A 91 0.19 16.54 49.10
CA GLY A 91 -0.71 15.48 49.56
C GLY A 91 -0.50 14.13 48.90
N ILE A 92 0.32 14.03 47.83
CA ILE A 92 0.70 12.76 47.22
C ILE A 92 2.05 12.32 47.76
N ASN A 93 2.15 11.12 48.33
CA ASN A 93 3.40 10.61 48.89
C ASN A 93 4.34 10.10 47.78
N PRO A 94 5.56 10.66 47.61
CA PRO A 94 6.45 10.25 46.53
C PRO A 94 6.85 8.77 46.54
N LEU A 95 7.03 8.18 47.73
CA LEU A 95 7.50 6.80 47.89
C LEU A 95 6.35 5.79 47.83
N HIS A 96 5.26 6.06 48.55
CA HIS A 96 4.16 5.09 48.71
C HIS A 96 3.12 5.16 47.60
N GLU A 97 2.91 6.33 46.99
CA GLU A 97 1.86 6.52 46.00
C GLU A 97 2.43 6.70 44.61
N GLN A 98 3.44 7.56 44.45
CA GLN A 98 3.96 7.87 43.13
C GLN A 98 4.91 6.81 42.56
N ALA A 99 5.81 6.25 43.38
CA ALA A 99 6.75 5.25 42.89
C ALA A 99 6.03 4.02 42.29
N PRO A 100 4.97 3.45 42.90
CA PRO A 100 4.18 2.38 42.28
C PRO A 100 3.53 2.78 40.95
N LEU A 101 2.99 4.01 40.83
CA LEU A 101 2.43 4.51 39.57
C LEU A 101 3.50 4.59 38.47
N THR A 102 4.70 5.04 38.83
CA THR A 102 5.84 5.13 37.90
C THR A 102 6.28 3.74 37.44
N VAL A 103 6.40 2.78 38.36
CA VAL A 103 6.72 1.37 38.02
C VAL A 103 5.63 0.76 37.14
N GLY A 104 4.36 1.00 37.44
CA GLY A 104 3.23 0.54 36.63
C GLY A 104 3.24 1.13 35.22
N LEU A 105 3.58 2.42 35.07
CA LEU A 105 3.73 3.07 33.78
C LEU A 105 4.90 2.47 32.98
N LEU A 106 6.04 2.22 33.62
CA LEU A 106 7.18 1.54 32.97
C LEU A 106 6.80 0.12 32.52
N LEU A 107 6.06 -0.63 33.34
CA LEU A 107 5.53 -1.94 32.99
C LEU A 107 4.57 -1.85 31.78
N PHE A 108 3.71 -0.82 31.73
CA PHE A 108 2.82 -0.59 30.58
C PHE A 108 3.60 -0.41 29.27
N TYR A 109 4.69 0.36 29.29
CA TYR A 109 5.57 0.50 28.13
C TYR A 109 6.31 -0.79 27.79
N LEU A 110 6.78 -1.55 28.78
CA LEU A 110 7.39 -2.86 28.55
C LEU A 110 6.43 -3.80 27.82
N VAL A 111 5.17 -3.88 28.27
CA VAL A 111 4.12 -4.67 27.60
C VAL A 111 3.83 -4.13 26.20
N HIS A 112 3.80 -2.80 26.02
CA HIS A 112 3.62 -2.19 24.70
C HIS A 112 4.70 -2.63 23.69
N PHE A 113 5.98 -2.60 24.09
CA PHE A 113 7.09 -3.03 23.26
C PHE A 113 7.11 -4.55 23.04
N ALA A 114 6.77 -5.34 24.06
CA ALA A 114 6.57 -6.79 23.91
C ALA A 114 5.47 -7.10 22.89
N CYS A 115 4.35 -6.36 22.92
CA CYS A 115 3.29 -6.46 21.92
C CYS A 115 3.77 -6.10 20.51
N GLN A 116 4.63 -5.08 20.38
CA GLN A 116 5.24 -4.71 19.10
C GLN A 116 6.15 -5.81 18.56
N ALA A 117 6.99 -6.41 19.41
CA ALA A 117 7.82 -7.55 19.05
C ALA A 117 6.97 -8.75 18.61
N ALA A 118 5.94 -9.10 19.38
CA ALA A 118 4.98 -10.14 19.03
C ALA A 118 4.30 -9.88 17.68
N ALA A 119 3.85 -8.64 17.42
CA ALA A 119 3.26 -8.24 16.14
C ALA A 119 4.23 -8.41 14.97
N ILE A 120 5.52 -8.09 15.15
CA ILE A 120 6.56 -8.29 14.13
C ILE A 120 6.77 -9.78 13.85
N LEU A 121 6.87 -10.61 14.90
CA LEU A 121 7.03 -12.06 14.77
C LEU A 121 5.83 -12.71 14.08
N VAL A 122 4.61 -12.34 14.48
CA VAL A 122 3.36 -12.79 13.84
C VAL A 122 3.31 -12.35 12.38
N ARG A 123 3.73 -11.11 12.06
CA ARG A 123 3.76 -10.64 10.68
C ARG A 123 4.78 -11.41 9.84
N ARG A 124 5.98 -11.65 10.35
CA ARG A 124 7.04 -12.40 9.64
C ARG A 124 6.64 -13.84 9.38
N SER A 125 6.08 -14.52 10.38
CA SER A 125 5.65 -15.93 10.27
C SER A 125 4.47 -16.16 9.34
N ARG A 126 3.72 -15.11 8.98
CA ARG A 126 2.52 -15.19 8.13
C ARG A 126 2.71 -14.62 6.72
N GLN A 127 3.89 -14.11 6.39
CA GLN A 127 4.17 -13.58 5.06
C GLN A 127 4.54 -14.72 4.11
N LEU A 128 3.58 -15.13 3.29
CA LEU A 128 3.85 -16.04 2.18
C LEU A 128 4.79 -15.38 1.15
N PRO A 129 5.68 -16.14 0.49
CA PRO A 129 6.62 -15.61 -0.50
C PRO A 129 5.92 -14.97 -1.70
N PHE A 130 4.70 -15.40 -2.02
CA PHE A 130 3.88 -14.91 -3.12
C PHE A 130 2.48 -14.49 -2.64
N VAL A 131 1.66 -13.97 -3.56
CA VAL A 131 0.21 -13.73 -3.37
C VAL A 131 -0.51 -14.35 -4.55
N THR A 132 -1.62 -15.04 -4.32
CA THR A 132 -2.44 -15.62 -5.38
C THR A 132 -3.83 -14.97 -5.42
N ARG A 133 -4.49 -15.05 -6.58
CA ARG A 133 -5.92 -14.77 -6.76
C ARG A 133 -6.46 -15.77 -7.80
N ASN A 134 -7.70 -16.22 -7.64
CA ASN A 134 -8.30 -17.26 -8.50
C ASN A 134 -7.51 -18.59 -8.50
N ILE A 135 -6.88 -18.90 -7.37
CA ILE A 135 -6.17 -20.16 -7.15
C ILE A 135 -6.59 -20.66 -5.76
N ASP A 136 -7.06 -21.91 -5.68
CA ASP A 136 -7.34 -22.52 -4.38
C ASP A 136 -6.04 -22.77 -3.61
N ALA A 137 -5.79 -21.91 -2.61
CA ALA A 137 -4.65 -21.97 -1.72
C ALA A 137 -4.99 -22.57 -0.34
N SER A 138 -6.12 -23.28 -0.21
CA SER A 138 -6.58 -23.92 1.03
C SER A 138 -5.52 -24.82 1.67
N ALA A 139 -4.75 -25.55 0.84
CA ALA A 139 -3.65 -26.41 1.27
C ALA A 139 -2.52 -25.68 2.04
N LEU A 140 -2.38 -24.35 1.87
CA LEU A 140 -1.41 -23.53 2.61
C LEU A 140 -1.85 -23.21 4.05
N ARG A 141 -3.04 -23.69 4.47
CA ARG A 141 -3.62 -23.50 5.82
C ARG A 141 -3.65 -22.03 6.22
N LEU A 142 -4.23 -21.20 5.34
CA LEU A 142 -4.42 -19.78 5.61
C LEU A 142 -5.37 -19.60 6.79
N SER A 143 -4.87 -19.12 7.92
CA SER A 143 -5.73 -18.78 9.07
C SER A 143 -6.25 -17.36 8.97
N GLU A 144 -7.32 -17.04 9.70
CA GLU A 144 -7.85 -15.68 9.82
C GLU A 144 -6.78 -14.66 10.25
N ALA A 145 -6.95 -13.42 9.77
CA ALA A 145 -6.05 -12.32 10.07
C ALA A 145 -6.16 -11.90 11.55
N PRO A 146 -5.04 -11.59 12.21
CA PRO A 146 -5.07 -11.11 13.59
C PRO A 146 -5.74 -9.73 13.72
N PRO A 147 -6.29 -9.40 14.91
CA PRO A 147 -6.92 -8.11 15.16
C PRO A 147 -6.03 -6.94 14.75
N ARG A 148 -6.56 -6.07 13.88
CA ARG A 148 -5.78 -5.00 13.23
C ARG A 148 -5.16 -4.03 14.24
N LEU A 149 -5.84 -3.77 15.36
CA LEU A 149 -5.36 -2.86 16.41
C LEU A 149 -4.01 -3.32 16.98
N PHE A 150 -3.93 -4.59 17.38
CA PHE A 150 -2.73 -5.16 17.99
C PHE A 150 -1.66 -5.53 16.97
N ALA A 151 -2.06 -5.99 15.77
CA ALA A 151 -1.12 -6.50 14.77
C ALA A 151 -0.51 -5.44 13.84
N ARG A 152 -1.23 -4.34 13.53
CA ARG A 152 -0.81 -3.38 12.50
C ARG A 152 -0.89 -1.90 12.90
N GLN A 153 -1.66 -1.55 13.93
CA GLN A 153 -1.93 -0.16 14.27
C GLN A 153 -1.23 0.29 15.57
N HIS A 154 0.10 0.12 15.64
CA HIS A 154 0.89 0.39 16.87
C HIS A 154 0.60 1.76 17.51
N GLY A 155 0.50 2.83 16.71
CA GLY A 155 0.22 4.17 17.25
C GLY A 155 -1.20 4.34 17.79
N ARG A 156 -2.20 3.73 17.14
CA ARG A 156 -3.59 3.73 17.66
C ARG A 156 -3.71 2.87 18.91
N ARG A 157 -2.98 1.74 18.94
CA ARG A 157 -2.89 0.87 20.10
C ARG A 157 -2.32 1.62 21.30
N LEU A 158 -1.18 2.30 21.15
CA LEU A 158 -0.57 3.05 22.25
C LEU A 158 -1.55 4.07 22.84
N LEU A 159 -2.05 5.00 22.02
CA LEU A 159 -2.91 6.08 22.52
C LEU A 159 -4.22 5.57 23.15
N ARG A 160 -4.86 4.56 22.56
CA ARG A 160 -6.12 4.02 23.10
C ARG A 160 -5.92 3.27 24.42
N LEU A 161 -4.83 2.53 24.55
CA LEU A 161 -4.53 1.79 25.77
C LEU A 161 -3.93 2.69 26.86
N ALA A 162 -3.29 3.80 26.47
CA ALA A 162 -2.81 4.83 27.39
C ALA A 162 -3.93 5.77 27.87
N ALA A 163 -5.04 5.90 27.12
CA ALA A 163 -6.15 6.77 27.53
C ALA A 163 -6.71 6.49 28.95
N PRO A 164 -7.02 5.23 29.36
CA PRO A 164 -7.44 4.97 30.74
C PRO A 164 -6.31 5.22 31.76
N VAL A 165 -5.05 5.01 31.37
CA VAL A 165 -3.88 5.29 32.23
C VAL A 165 -3.78 6.80 32.49
N THR A 166 -3.72 7.61 31.44
CA THR A 166 -3.68 9.07 31.54
C THR A 166 -4.91 9.60 32.28
N ALA A 167 -6.12 9.10 32.00
CA ALA A 167 -7.33 9.51 32.72
C ALA A 167 -7.22 9.23 34.22
N GLY A 168 -6.79 8.02 34.61
CA GLY A 168 -6.59 7.67 36.02
C GLY A 168 -5.57 8.58 36.72
N LEU A 169 -4.43 8.84 36.07
CA LEU A 169 -3.39 9.74 36.60
C LEU A 169 -3.88 11.19 36.75
N LEU A 170 -4.71 11.69 35.84
CA LEU A 170 -5.32 13.01 35.94
C LEU A 170 -6.37 13.09 37.06
N VAL A 171 -7.15 12.02 37.26
CA VAL A 171 -8.08 11.95 38.40
C VAL A 171 -7.31 11.92 39.71
N THR A 172 -6.19 11.18 39.80
CA THR A 172 -5.28 11.23 40.95
C THR A 172 -4.76 12.65 41.18
N ALA A 173 -4.38 13.39 40.14
CA ALA A 173 -3.96 14.79 40.30
C ALA A 173 -5.06 15.69 40.91
N GLY A 174 -6.32 15.47 40.54
CA GLY A 174 -7.45 16.27 41.03
C GLY A 174 -7.97 15.85 42.41
N THR A 175 -7.95 14.56 42.72
CA THR A 175 -8.49 13.98 43.97
C THR A 175 -7.43 13.78 45.05
N LYS A 176 -6.15 13.79 44.67
CA LYS A 176 -4.99 13.41 45.50
C LYS A 176 -5.04 11.97 45.99
N ASP A 177 -5.84 11.12 45.35
CA ASP A 177 -5.95 9.70 45.66
C ASP A 177 -5.31 8.87 44.53
N ALA A 178 -4.23 8.15 44.88
CA ALA A 178 -3.46 7.33 43.95
C ALA A 178 -4.20 6.09 43.43
N VAL A 179 -5.31 5.69 44.09
CA VAL A 179 -6.12 4.55 43.68
C VAL A 179 -6.62 4.71 42.24
N TRP A 180 -6.97 5.93 41.81
CA TRP A 180 -7.45 6.20 40.46
C TRP A 180 -6.38 6.00 39.39
N GLY A 181 -5.15 6.44 39.65
CA GLY A 181 -3.99 6.19 38.81
C GLY A 181 -3.69 4.69 38.71
N GLY A 182 -3.74 3.99 39.84
CA GLY A 182 -3.59 2.54 39.90
C GLY A 182 -4.66 1.80 39.09
N ALA A 183 -5.93 2.18 39.21
CA ALA A 183 -7.03 1.60 38.46
C ALA A 183 -6.86 1.82 36.94
N GLY A 184 -6.50 3.03 36.51
CA GLY A 184 -6.21 3.35 35.12
C GLY A 184 -5.08 2.50 34.55
N LEU A 185 -3.99 2.33 35.31
CA LEU A 185 -2.86 1.47 34.98
C LEU A 185 -3.24 0.00 34.86
N VAL A 186 -3.98 -0.54 35.83
CA VAL A 186 -4.45 -1.93 35.82
C VAL A 186 -5.32 -2.20 34.60
N ILE A 187 -6.27 -1.31 34.27
CA ILE A 187 -7.11 -1.44 33.07
C ILE A 187 -6.24 -1.44 31.80
N GLY A 188 -5.33 -0.47 31.67
CA GLY A 188 -4.43 -0.37 30.52
C GLY A 188 -3.53 -1.60 30.36
N LEU A 189 -2.98 -2.11 31.46
CA LEU A 189 -2.14 -3.31 31.51
C LEU A 189 -2.92 -4.58 31.16
N LEU A 190 -4.09 -4.82 31.78
CA LEU A 190 -4.90 -6.00 31.53
C LEU A 190 -5.29 -6.11 30.05
N ILE A 191 -5.75 -5.02 29.44
CA ILE A 191 -6.10 -5.00 28.01
C ILE A 191 -4.85 -5.22 27.14
N SER A 192 -3.72 -4.61 27.51
CA SER A 192 -2.46 -4.74 26.75
C SER A 192 -1.89 -6.16 26.81
N ILE A 193 -1.87 -6.77 28.00
CA ILE A 193 -1.41 -8.15 28.22
C ILE A 193 -2.36 -9.12 27.54
N GLY A 194 -3.66 -9.01 27.77
CA GLY A 194 -4.66 -9.88 27.15
C GLY A 194 -4.63 -9.81 25.62
N GLY A 195 -4.55 -8.61 25.05
CA GLY A 195 -4.42 -8.44 23.60
C GLY A 195 -3.09 -8.95 23.04
N THR A 196 -2.00 -8.85 23.79
CA THR A 196 -0.70 -9.41 23.42
C THR A 196 -0.71 -10.94 23.46
N ALA A 197 -1.25 -11.54 24.53
CA ALA A 197 -1.40 -12.98 24.66
C ALA A 197 -2.30 -13.54 23.55
N HIS A 198 -3.42 -12.87 23.27
CA HIS A 198 -4.29 -13.21 22.16
C HIS A 198 -3.53 -13.16 20.82
N LEU A 199 -2.80 -12.07 20.54
CA LEU A 199 -1.96 -11.94 19.35
C LEU A 199 -0.88 -13.04 19.26
N ALA A 200 -0.27 -13.42 20.37
CA ALA A 200 0.71 -14.49 20.44
C ALA A 200 0.14 -15.87 20.06
N THR A 201 -1.19 -16.07 20.16
CA THR A 201 -1.82 -17.33 19.69
C THR A 201 -1.59 -17.60 18.20
N TRP A 202 -1.31 -16.58 17.38
CA TRP A 202 -0.95 -16.76 15.96
C TRP A 202 0.46 -17.36 15.75
N LEU A 203 1.26 -17.44 16.81
CA LEU A 203 2.53 -18.16 16.79
C LEU A 203 2.36 -19.64 17.17
N LEU A 204 1.16 -20.10 17.52
CA LEU A 204 0.90 -21.51 17.83
C LEU A 204 0.85 -22.36 16.55
N PRO A 205 1.30 -23.63 16.59
CA PRO A 205 1.33 -24.51 15.41
C PRO A 205 0.01 -24.58 14.64
N ARG A 206 -1.14 -24.54 15.33
CA ARG A 206 -2.48 -24.60 14.71
C ARG A 206 -2.82 -23.39 13.83
N LYS A 207 -2.26 -22.21 14.12
CA LYS A 207 -2.52 -20.96 13.38
C LYS A 207 -1.33 -20.52 12.50
N ARG A 208 -0.24 -21.29 12.50
CA ARG A 208 0.94 -21.02 11.65
C ARG A 208 0.62 -21.33 10.20
N VAL A 209 1.00 -20.40 9.33
CA VAL A 209 0.94 -20.57 7.88
C VAL A 209 2.14 -21.40 7.43
N ALA A 210 2.04 -22.05 6.27
CA ALA A 210 3.17 -22.72 5.62
C ALA A 210 4.41 -21.80 5.56
N ASN A 211 5.57 -22.36 5.91
CA ASN A 211 6.85 -21.65 5.78
C ASN A 211 7.21 -21.42 4.30
N GLU A 212 8.23 -20.59 4.04
CA GLU A 212 8.62 -20.22 2.66
C GLU A 212 8.92 -21.45 1.80
N ALA A 213 9.68 -22.43 2.31
CA ALA A 213 10.02 -23.63 1.55
C ALA A 213 8.78 -24.48 1.21
N ALA A 214 7.88 -24.69 2.17
CA ALA A 214 6.64 -25.45 1.95
C ALA A 214 5.70 -24.71 0.99
N ALA A 215 5.58 -23.38 1.11
CA ALA A 215 4.77 -22.58 0.21
C ALA A 215 5.30 -22.62 -1.23
N LEU A 216 6.63 -22.56 -1.42
CA LEU A 216 7.24 -22.66 -2.74
C LEU A 216 7.10 -24.06 -3.34
N ARG A 217 7.28 -25.13 -2.56
CA ARG A 217 7.01 -26.49 -3.04
C ARG A 217 5.55 -26.68 -3.46
N TRP A 218 4.62 -26.08 -2.71
CA TRP A 218 3.22 -26.07 -3.08
C TRP A 218 2.99 -25.32 -4.41
N LEU A 219 3.66 -24.18 -4.61
CA LEU A 219 3.56 -23.42 -5.86
C LEU A 219 4.09 -24.23 -7.05
N ASP A 220 5.22 -24.92 -6.88
CA ASP A 220 5.78 -25.79 -7.92
C ASP A 220 4.81 -26.90 -8.30
N LYS A 221 4.23 -27.57 -7.29
CA LYS A 221 3.21 -28.58 -7.50
C LYS A 221 2.01 -28.00 -8.24
N TRP A 222 1.52 -26.83 -7.82
CA TRP A 222 0.40 -26.18 -8.47
C TRP A 222 0.70 -25.82 -9.93
N LEU A 223 1.90 -25.32 -10.24
CA LEU A 223 2.33 -25.04 -11.62
C LEU A 223 2.41 -26.31 -12.46
N ALA A 224 2.91 -27.42 -11.88
CA ALA A 224 2.98 -28.72 -12.54
C ALA A 224 1.60 -29.34 -12.79
N ASP A 225 0.65 -29.17 -11.85
CA ASP A 225 -0.71 -29.67 -11.97
C ASP A 225 -1.54 -28.80 -12.95
N TYR A 226 -1.42 -27.46 -12.86
CA TYR A 226 -2.12 -26.53 -13.74
C TYR A 226 -1.61 -26.63 -15.18
N GLN A 227 -0.28 -26.73 -15.38
CA GLN A 227 0.38 -26.72 -16.70
C GLN A 227 0.03 -25.47 -17.53
N PRO A 228 0.43 -24.26 -17.08
CA PRO A 228 0.18 -23.04 -17.83
C PRO A 228 0.87 -23.06 -19.19
N THR A 229 0.22 -22.58 -20.25
CA THR A 229 0.79 -22.54 -21.62
C THR A 229 1.12 -21.12 -22.07
N VAL A 230 0.29 -20.15 -21.68
CA VAL A 230 0.43 -18.73 -21.99
C VAL A 230 0.43 -17.94 -20.69
N GLY A 231 1.36 -17.02 -20.52
CA GLY A 231 1.39 -16.12 -19.38
C GLY A 231 1.26 -14.66 -19.81
N MET A 232 0.74 -13.79 -18.95
CA MET A 232 0.95 -12.35 -19.03
C MET A 232 1.76 -11.90 -17.84
N TYR A 233 2.90 -11.26 -18.10
CA TYR A 233 3.73 -10.68 -17.06
C TYR A 233 3.48 -9.18 -16.94
N PHE A 234 3.27 -8.71 -15.71
CA PHE A 234 3.11 -7.29 -15.46
C PHE A 234 3.83 -6.80 -14.21
N SER A 235 4.45 -5.64 -14.37
CA SER A 235 5.12 -4.89 -13.32
C SER A 235 4.97 -3.40 -13.60
N GLY A 236 4.72 -2.59 -12.58
CA GLY A 236 4.52 -1.16 -12.76
C GLY A 236 4.07 -0.43 -11.50
N GLY A 237 3.76 0.87 -11.66
CA GLY A 237 3.26 1.73 -10.58
C GLY A 237 1.75 1.66 -10.38
N ASN A 238 1.23 2.37 -9.38
CA ASN A 238 -0.21 2.37 -9.09
C ASN A 238 -1.10 2.83 -10.25
N SER A 239 -0.61 3.73 -11.11
CA SER A 239 -1.35 4.30 -12.24
C SER A 239 -1.26 3.48 -13.52
N SER A 240 -0.47 2.39 -13.55
CA SER A 240 -0.26 1.61 -14.78
C SER A 240 -1.13 0.36 -14.87
N ALA A 241 -1.92 0.02 -13.85
CA ALA A 241 -2.72 -1.21 -13.84
C ALA A 241 -3.66 -1.37 -15.05
N TYR A 242 -4.15 -0.25 -15.62
CA TYR A 242 -4.99 -0.26 -16.81
C TYR A 242 -4.34 -1.01 -17.99
N GLN A 243 -3.01 -0.97 -18.08
CA GLN A 243 -2.24 -1.60 -19.16
C GLN A 243 -2.41 -3.12 -19.16
N ALA A 244 -2.41 -3.74 -17.97
CA ALA A 244 -2.70 -5.16 -17.83
C ALA A 244 -4.21 -5.44 -17.96
N ASN A 245 -5.06 -4.56 -17.43
CA ASN A 245 -6.50 -4.76 -17.43
C ASN A 245 -7.11 -4.80 -18.84
N MET A 246 -6.54 -4.06 -19.79
CA MET A 246 -6.95 -4.10 -21.20
C MET A 246 -6.85 -5.49 -21.84
N TRP A 247 -6.02 -6.39 -21.30
CA TRP A 247 -5.77 -7.71 -21.89
C TRP A 247 -6.48 -8.87 -21.19
N LEU A 248 -7.19 -8.61 -20.09
CA LEU A 248 -7.78 -9.69 -19.27
C LEU A 248 -8.83 -10.51 -20.03
N SER A 249 -9.70 -9.84 -20.80
CA SER A 249 -10.72 -10.53 -21.62
C SER A 249 -10.09 -11.39 -22.70
N THR A 250 -9.02 -10.89 -23.34
CA THR A 250 -8.28 -11.64 -24.36
C THR A 250 -7.65 -12.89 -23.75
N LEU A 251 -6.98 -12.76 -22.60
CA LEU A 251 -6.37 -13.89 -21.90
C LEU A 251 -7.41 -14.93 -21.48
N ALA A 252 -8.56 -14.48 -20.96
CA ALA A 252 -9.62 -15.38 -20.52
C ALA A 252 -10.29 -16.15 -21.68
N ALA A 253 -10.23 -15.62 -22.90
CA ALA A 253 -10.80 -16.24 -24.09
C ALA A 253 -9.83 -17.18 -24.83
N LEU A 254 -8.59 -17.36 -24.35
CA LEU A 254 -7.65 -18.29 -24.95
C LEU A 254 -8.03 -19.74 -24.63
N ASP A 255 -7.98 -20.62 -25.63
CA ASP A 255 -8.20 -22.07 -25.46
C ASP A 255 -7.12 -22.78 -24.62
N GLY A 256 -6.04 -22.07 -24.28
CA GLY A 256 -4.96 -22.56 -23.44
C GLY A 256 -5.23 -22.43 -21.94
N LYS A 257 -4.17 -22.59 -21.15
CA LYS A 257 -4.22 -22.39 -19.69
C LYS A 257 -3.49 -21.10 -19.34
N PRO A 258 -4.17 -19.94 -19.41
CA PRO A 258 -3.55 -18.65 -19.18
C PRO A 258 -3.16 -18.48 -17.70
N ILE A 259 -2.11 -17.70 -17.43
CA ILE A 259 -1.75 -17.26 -16.08
C ILE A 259 -1.29 -15.81 -16.08
N ILE A 260 -1.63 -15.05 -15.05
CA ILE A 260 -1.14 -13.68 -14.86
C ILE A 260 -0.04 -13.69 -13.80
N VAL A 261 1.15 -13.25 -14.17
CA VAL A 261 2.32 -13.14 -13.30
C VAL A 261 2.59 -11.68 -12.97
N LEU A 262 2.45 -11.32 -11.69
CA LEU A 262 2.69 -9.97 -11.19
C LEU A 262 3.98 -9.90 -10.36
N ARG A 263 4.62 -8.74 -10.30
CA ARG A 263 5.77 -8.50 -9.40
C ARG A 263 5.42 -7.75 -8.13
N GLU A 264 4.37 -6.95 -8.15
CA GLU A 264 4.02 -6.04 -7.06
C GLU A 264 2.78 -6.55 -6.32
N ARG A 265 2.92 -6.78 -5.02
CA ARG A 265 1.79 -7.29 -4.20
C ARG A 265 0.56 -6.38 -4.25
N PHE A 266 0.76 -5.07 -4.33
CA PHE A 266 -0.36 -4.12 -4.42
C PHE A 266 -1.11 -4.25 -5.76
N MET A 267 -0.46 -4.74 -6.82
CA MET A 267 -1.05 -4.86 -8.14
C MET A 267 -2.14 -5.93 -8.18
N VAL A 268 -2.08 -6.95 -7.33
CA VAL A 268 -3.13 -8.00 -7.23
C VAL A 268 -4.51 -7.40 -6.96
N GLN A 269 -4.59 -6.30 -6.20
CA GLN A 269 -5.84 -5.60 -5.90
C GLN A 269 -6.27 -4.61 -7.00
N LYS A 270 -5.42 -4.39 -8.00
CA LYS A 270 -5.64 -3.46 -9.12
C LYS A 270 -5.97 -4.16 -10.42
N ILE A 271 -5.70 -5.45 -10.52
CA ILE A 271 -6.20 -6.26 -11.64
C ILE A 271 -7.73 -6.35 -11.52
N ASP A 272 -8.45 -6.09 -12.59
CA ASP A 272 -9.91 -6.17 -12.61
C ASP A 272 -10.39 -7.64 -12.47
N ALA A 273 -11.70 -7.84 -12.34
CA ALA A 273 -12.28 -9.17 -12.22
C ALA A 273 -11.94 -10.02 -13.47
N THR A 274 -11.49 -11.25 -13.24
CA THR A 274 -11.13 -12.23 -14.28
C THR A 274 -11.13 -13.60 -13.64
N ASP A 275 -11.36 -14.65 -14.44
CA ASP A 275 -11.25 -16.05 -14.01
C ASP A 275 -9.82 -16.59 -14.15
N VAL A 276 -8.93 -15.84 -14.83
CA VAL A 276 -7.54 -16.25 -15.04
C VAL A 276 -6.79 -16.33 -13.70
N PRO A 277 -6.06 -17.42 -13.42
CA PRO A 277 -5.20 -17.53 -12.26
C PRO A 277 -4.16 -16.40 -12.19
N VAL A 278 -4.06 -15.74 -11.03
CA VAL A 278 -3.08 -14.67 -10.79
C VAL A 278 -2.09 -15.13 -9.73
N VAL A 279 -0.79 -15.04 -10.05
CA VAL A 279 0.30 -15.25 -9.11
C VAL A 279 1.20 -14.02 -9.06
N CYS A 280 1.46 -13.51 -7.86
CA CYS A 280 2.40 -12.42 -7.64
C CYS A 280 3.68 -12.95 -7.01
N LEU A 281 4.80 -12.80 -7.72
CA LEU A 281 6.14 -13.27 -7.35
C LEU A 281 7.07 -12.06 -7.14
N PRO A 282 7.17 -11.51 -5.90
CA PRO A 282 7.94 -10.30 -5.67
C PRO A 282 9.45 -10.49 -5.81
N LYS A 283 9.99 -11.62 -5.31
CA LYS A 283 11.43 -11.91 -5.38
C LYS A 283 11.79 -12.53 -6.72
N VAL A 284 12.89 -12.09 -7.31
CA VAL A 284 13.42 -12.62 -8.58
C VAL A 284 13.68 -14.13 -8.49
N ALA A 285 14.24 -14.60 -7.38
CA ALA A 285 14.49 -16.03 -7.16
C ALA A 285 13.22 -16.90 -7.27
N HIS A 286 12.06 -16.38 -6.86
CA HIS A 286 10.79 -17.10 -7.00
C HIS A 286 10.23 -17.03 -8.41
N LEU A 287 10.52 -15.94 -9.13
CA LEU A 287 10.12 -15.75 -10.52
C LEU A 287 10.81 -16.75 -11.45
N MET A 288 12.07 -17.10 -11.18
CA MET A 288 12.82 -18.07 -11.98
C MET A 288 12.20 -19.47 -11.93
N ARG A 289 11.30 -19.76 -10.98
CA ARG A 289 10.57 -21.04 -10.94
C ARG A 289 9.68 -21.27 -12.16
N LEU A 290 9.30 -20.21 -12.86
CA LEU A 290 8.55 -20.31 -14.11
C LEU A 290 9.34 -21.06 -15.20
N GLU A 291 10.67 -21.07 -15.13
CA GLU A 291 11.55 -21.82 -16.04
C GLU A 291 11.23 -23.31 -16.09
N HIS A 292 10.78 -23.87 -14.97
CA HIS A 292 10.43 -25.28 -14.81
C HIS A 292 8.94 -25.57 -15.03
N SER A 293 8.16 -24.58 -15.46
CA SER A 293 6.75 -24.76 -15.82
C SER A 293 6.59 -25.15 -17.29
N THR A 294 5.36 -25.40 -17.72
CA THR A 294 5.02 -25.68 -19.13
C THR A 294 4.83 -24.40 -19.97
N LEU A 295 5.04 -23.21 -19.40
CA LEU A 295 4.84 -21.93 -20.08
C LEU A 295 5.66 -21.89 -21.38
N LYS A 296 5.02 -21.52 -22.47
CA LYS A 296 5.66 -21.38 -23.78
C LYS A 296 5.87 -19.94 -24.17
N VAL A 297 4.94 -19.07 -23.78
CA VAL A 297 5.02 -17.64 -24.08
C VAL A 297 4.60 -16.80 -22.88
N LEU A 298 5.27 -15.68 -22.70
CA LEU A 298 4.96 -14.65 -21.70
C LEU A 298 4.74 -13.32 -22.42
N LEU A 299 3.52 -12.81 -22.34
CA LEU A 299 3.09 -11.57 -22.96
C LEU A 299 3.36 -10.36 -22.05
N HIS A 300 3.89 -9.27 -22.62
CA HIS A 300 4.26 -8.06 -21.89
C HIS A 300 3.48 -6.86 -22.42
N PRO A 301 2.42 -6.40 -21.72
CA PRO A 301 1.64 -5.23 -22.13
C PRO A 301 2.35 -3.91 -21.83
N ALA A 302 3.44 -3.93 -21.06
CA ALA A 302 4.22 -2.75 -20.76
C ALA A 302 5.68 -3.08 -20.42
N ASN A 303 6.55 -2.10 -20.65
CA ASN A 303 7.95 -2.15 -20.26
C ASN A 303 8.12 -1.49 -18.89
N SER A 304 8.71 -2.23 -17.95
CA SER A 304 9.10 -1.70 -16.64
C SER A 304 10.55 -2.06 -16.34
N GLY A 305 11.21 -1.32 -15.44
CA GLY A 305 12.60 -1.61 -15.08
C GLY A 305 12.81 -3.02 -14.50
N LYS A 306 11.77 -3.68 -14.00
CA LYS A 306 11.85 -5.06 -13.48
C LYS A 306 11.56 -6.13 -14.54
N THR A 307 11.12 -5.76 -15.74
CA THR A 307 10.81 -6.73 -16.80
C THR A 307 12.07 -7.49 -17.23
N SER A 308 13.24 -6.84 -17.24
CA SER A 308 14.53 -7.46 -17.53
C SER A 308 14.85 -8.69 -16.66
N GLN A 309 14.23 -8.80 -15.49
CA GLN A 309 14.46 -9.92 -14.57
C GLN A 309 13.76 -11.20 -15.03
N VAL A 310 12.63 -11.10 -15.76
CA VAL A 310 11.91 -12.27 -16.29
C VAL A 310 12.38 -12.66 -17.69
N LEU A 311 12.86 -11.70 -18.48
CA LEU A 311 13.40 -11.92 -19.84
C LEU A 311 14.62 -12.85 -19.89
N ARG A 312 15.19 -13.18 -18.73
CA ARG A 312 16.35 -14.08 -18.61
C ARG A 312 15.97 -15.56 -18.62
N ILE A 313 14.69 -15.91 -18.68
CA ILE A 313 14.23 -17.31 -18.66
C ILE A 313 14.23 -17.83 -20.11
N PRO A 314 15.21 -18.65 -20.51
CA PRO A 314 15.37 -19.02 -21.93
C PRO A 314 14.34 -20.04 -22.41
N SER A 315 13.64 -20.73 -21.50
CA SER A 315 12.63 -21.73 -21.85
C SER A 315 11.27 -21.15 -22.26
N ILE A 316 11.09 -19.82 -22.15
CA ILE A 316 9.82 -19.13 -22.41
C ILE A 316 10.06 -18.05 -23.46
N LYS A 317 9.25 -18.04 -24.52
CA LYS A 317 9.25 -16.94 -25.49
C LYS A 317 8.66 -15.67 -24.84
N HIS A 318 9.29 -14.53 -24.99
CA HIS A 318 8.83 -13.25 -24.48
C HIS A 318 8.33 -12.37 -25.61
N ALA A 319 7.03 -12.10 -25.64
CA ALA A 319 6.41 -11.26 -26.67
C ALA A 319 5.93 -9.93 -26.09
N PHE A 320 6.40 -8.82 -26.66
CA PHE A 320 5.90 -7.49 -26.32
C PHE A 320 4.61 -7.21 -27.10
N ILE A 321 3.50 -7.06 -26.39
CA ILE A 321 2.16 -6.83 -26.97
C ILE A 321 1.68 -5.39 -26.79
N ASN A 322 2.39 -4.62 -25.96
CA ASN A 322 2.02 -3.25 -25.58
C ASN A 322 0.59 -3.16 -24.97
N HIS A 323 0.15 -1.98 -24.55
CA HIS A 323 -1.18 -1.76 -23.96
C HIS A 323 -2.09 -0.94 -24.87
N GLY A 324 -1.51 -0.23 -25.82
CA GLY A 324 -2.22 0.53 -26.82
C GLY A 324 -1.25 0.92 -27.92
N GLU A 325 -1.68 0.77 -29.16
CA GLU A 325 -0.88 1.16 -30.30
C GLU A 325 -1.07 2.66 -30.54
N SER A 326 0.00 3.44 -30.42
CA SER A 326 0.01 4.89 -30.61
C SER A 326 0.80 5.22 -31.87
N ASP A 327 0.26 6.08 -32.73
CA ASP A 327 0.80 6.41 -34.07
C ASP A 327 2.04 7.31 -34.06
N LYS A 328 2.77 7.35 -32.94
CA LYS A 328 4.00 8.15 -32.78
C LYS A 328 5.21 7.24 -32.82
N LEU A 329 6.29 7.68 -33.47
CA LEU A 329 7.58 6.98 -33.43
C LEU A 329 8.10 6.78 -32.00
N SER A 330 7.74 7.66 -31.06
CA SER A 330 8.06 7.50 -29.64
C SER A 330 7.47 6.23 -29.00
N SER A 331 6.50 5.56 -29.65
CA SER A 331 5.98 4.26 -29.22
C SER A 331 6.99 3.13 -29.46
N CYS A 332 7.92 3.30 -30.41
CA CYS A 332 8.98 2.35 -30.73
C CYS A 332 10.17 2.56 -29.77
N ASN A 333 10.10 1.93 -28.60
CA ASN A 333 11.14 2.01 -27.59
C ASN A 333 12.27 1.00 -27.89
N PRO A 334 13.57 1.40 -27.88
CA PRO A 334 14.70 0.48 -28.05
C PRO A 334 14.71 -0.74 -27.11
N TYR A 335 14.01 -0.67 -25.97
CA TYR A 335 13.80 -1.80 -25.08
C TYR A 335 13.07 -2.98 -25.74
N ALA A 336 12.32 -2.74 -26.83
CA ALA A 336 11.65 -3.78 -27.60
C ALA A 336 12.61 -4.87 -28.12
N LYS A 337 13.91 -4.54 -28.30
CA LYS A 337 14.96 -5.49 -28.67
C LYS A 337 15.22 -6.60 -27.65
N ALA A 338 14.78 -6.42 -26.41
CA ALA A 338 15.00 -7.41 -25.37
C ALA A 338 13.98 -8.57 -25.43
N TYR A 339 12.97 -8.47 -26.29
CA TYR A 339 11.94 -9.49 -26.49
C TYR A 339 12.28 -10.36 -27.68
N ASP A 340 11.82 -11.62 -27.65
CA ASP A 340 11.96 -12.52 -28.79
C ASP A 340 11.07 -12.07 -29.95
N GLU A 341 9.89 -11.53 -29.64
CA GLU A 341 8.96 -11.01 -30.65
C GLU A 341 8.26 -9.73 -30.18
N VAL A 342 7.88 -8.91 -31.15
CA VAL A 342 7.05 -7.71 -30.96
C VAL A 342 5.75 -7.90 -31.72
N TRP A 343 4.65 -8.01 -30.98
CA TRP A 343 3.33 -8.29 -31.53
C TRP A 343 2.57 -6.98 -31.72
N VAL A 344 2.24 -6.68 -32.98
CA VAL A 344 1.70 -5.39 -33.39
C VAL A 344 0.30 -5.51 -34.00
N ALA A 345 -0.40 -4.38 -34.06
CA ALA A 345 -1.78 -4.33 -34.53
C ALA A 345 -1.96 -4.55 -36.05
N GLY A 346 -0.89 -4.42 -36.85
CA GLY A 346 -0.95 -4.55 -38.30
C GLY A 346 0.20 -3.85 -39.03
N PRO A 347 0.12 -3.72 -40.37
CA PRO A 347 1.25 -3.29 -41.20
C PRO A 347 1.80 -1.90 -40.86
N ALA A 348 0.93 -0.94 -40.54
CA ALA A 348 1.36 0.41 -40.18
C ALA A 348 2.20 0.45 -38.89
N ALA A 349 1.96 -0.47 -37.96
CA ALA A 349 2.76 -0.58 -36.74
C ALA A 349 4.11 -1.28 -37.02
N ARG A 350 4.13 -2.28 -37.91
CA ARG A 350 5.37 -2.91 -38.41
C ARG A 350 6.27 -1.88 -39.09
N GLU A 351 5.71 -1.09 -40.01
CA GLU A 351 6.43 -0.03 -40.74
C GLU A 351 7.07 0.98 -39.77
N ARG A 352 6.40 1.32 -38.66
CA ARG A 352 6.99 2.21 -37.64
C ARG A 352 8.22 1.61 -36.96
N TYR A 353 8.26 0.30 -36.72
CA TYR A 353 9.46 -0.35 -36.17
C TYR A 353 10.62 -0.32 -37.18
N GLN A 354 10.33 -0.49 -38.46
CA GLN A 354 11.32 -0.36 -39.54
C GLN A 354 11.84 1.07 -39.66
N LEU A 355 10.95 2.07 -39.70
CA LEU A 355 11.30 3.49 -39.79
C LEU A 355 12.03 4.02 -38.55
N ALA A 356 11.74 3.47 -37.37
CA ALA A 356 12.40 3.88 -36.14
C ALA A 356 13.86 3.42 -36.06
N ASP A 357 14.25 2.40 -36.85
CA ASP A 357 15.60 1.82 -36.93
C ASP A 357 16.25 1.59 -35.55
N ILE A 358 15.45 1.09 -34.60
CA ILE A 358 15.90 0.88 -33.21
C ILE A 358 16.63 -0.46 -33.01
N GLY A 359 16.77 -1.26 -34.08
CA GLY A 359 17.42 -2.57 -34.11
C GLY A 359 16.52 -3.75 -33.76
N VAL A 360 15.21 -3.65 -33.98
CA VAL A 360 14.28 -4.80 -33.96
C VAL A 360 14.18 -5.34 -35.39
N GLU A 361 14.45 -6.63 -35.59
CA GLU A 361 14.42 -7.23 -36.92
C GLU A 361 12.98 -7.48 -37.38
N ASP A 362 12.69 -7.30 -38.68
CA ASP A 362 11.33 -7.41 -39.23
C ASP A 362 10.71 -8.81 -39.04
N LYS A 363 11.54 -9.87 -39.08
CA LYS A 363 11.10 -11.25 -38.80
C LYS A 363 10.62 -11.46 -37.36
N ASP A 364 11.04 -10.60 -36.44
CA ASP A 364 10.67 -10.67 -35.02
C ASP A 364 9.43 -9.80 -34.73
N VAL A 365 8.93 -9.07 -35.75
CA VAL A 365 7.67 -8.32 -35.68
C VAL A 365 6.52 -9.18 -36.21
N VAL A 366 5.52 -9.44 -35.37
CA VAL A 366 4.37 -10.30 -35.70
C VAL A 366 3.07 -9.50 -35.69
N GLU A 367 2.30 -9.56 -36.76
CA GLU A 367 1.02 -8.87 -36.85
C GLU A 367 -0.12 -9.74 -36.29
N VAL A 368 -0.71 -9.30 -35.17
CA VAL A 368 -1.75 -10.07 -34.45
C VAL A 368 -3.08 -9.33 -34.33
N GLY A 369 -3.16 -8.11 -34.86
CA GLY A 369 -4.36 -7.27 -34.73
C GLY A 369 -4.52 -6.67 -33.33
N ARG A 370 -5.77 -6.32 -32.99
CA ARG A 370 -6.14 -5.76 -31.67
C ARG A 370 -7.13 -6.69 -30.95
N PRO A 371 -6.71 -7.89 -30.52
CA PRO A 371 -7.62 -8.84 -29.88
C PRO A 371 -8.27 -8.28 -28.60
N GLN A 372 -7.60 -7.35 -27.91
CA GLN A 372 -8.16 -6.60 -26.78
C GLN A 372 -9.41 -5.77 -27.10
N LEU A 373 -9.68 -5.48 -28.37
CA LEU A 373 -10.88 -4.75 -28.81
C LEU A 373 -11.99 -5.68 -29.33
N ALA A 374 -11.76 -7.00 -29.43
CA ALA A 374 -12.74 -7.94 -29.99
C ALA A 374 -14.14 -7.89 -29.32
N PRO A 375 -14.27 -7.69 -27.99
CA PRO A 375 -15.59 -7.52 -27.36
C PRO A 375 -16.36 -6.28 -27.87
N SER A 376 -15.66 -5.19 -28.20
CA SER A 376 -16.26 -3.96 -28.73
C SER A 376 -16.65 -4.03 -30.20
N ALA A 377 -16.03 -4.94 -30.96
CA ALA A 377 -16.43 -5.21 -32.35
C ALA A 377 -17.75 -5.99 -32.44
N ARG A 378 -18.17 -6.69 -31.37
CA ARG A 378 -19.43 -7.45 -31.29
C ARG A 378 -20.64 -6.60 -30.89
N THR A 379 -20.46 -5.29 -30.63
CA THR A 379 -21.59 -4.40 -30.40
C THR A 379 -22.40 -4.26 -31.69
N ARG A 380 -23.56 -4.94 -31.70
CA ARG A 380 -24.64 -4.83 -32.68
C ARG A 380 -24.75 -3.42 -33.24
N ALA A 381 -25.01 -3.31 -34.54
CA ALA A 381 -25.64 -2.15 -35.13
C ALA A 381 -26.76 -1.68 -34.20
N CYS A 382 -26.53 -0.58 -33.48
CA CYS A 382 -27.58 0.06 -32.73
C CYS A 382 -28.64 0.49 -33.76
N PRO A 383 -29.95 0.32 -33.50
CA PRO A 383 -30.95 0.98 -34.33
C PRO A 383 -30.56 2.46 -34.43
N PRO A 384 -30.65 3.10 -35.61
CA PRO A 384 -30.29 4.50 -35.74
C PRO A 384 -31.02 5.30 -34.67
N ALA A 385 -30.28 6.14 -33.94
CA ALA A 385 -30.85 7.05 -32.97
C ALA A 385 -31.98 7.86 -33.65
N PRO A 386 -33.07 8.26 -32.95
CA PRO A 386 -34.20 8.99 -33.55
C PRO A 386 -33.89 10.40 -34.06
N SER A 387 -32.62 10.76 -34.27
CA SER A 387 -32.18 12.08 -34.72
C SER A 387 -31.09 11.92 -35.78
N ALA A 388 -31.34 12.47 -36.96
CA ALA A 388 -30.43 12.50 -38.11
C ALA A 388 -29.22 13.44 -37.92
N GLU A 389 -28.76 13.65 -36.69
CA GLU A 389 -27.53 14.40 -36.43
C GLU A 389 -26.35 13.43 -36.25
N PRO A 390 -25.29 13.55 -37.06
CA PRO A 390 -24.12 12.70 -36.93
C PRO A 390 -23.41 12.96 -35.60
N VAL A 391 -23.26 11.90 -34.78
CA VAL A 391 -22.45 11.95 -33.54
C VAL A 391 -20.99 12.15 -33.92
N ARG A 392 -20.48 13.37 -33.72
CA ARG A 392 -19.07 13.70 -33.95
C ARG A 392 -18.27 13.41 -32.68
N ILE A 393 -17.48 12.33 -32.69
CA ILE A 393 -16.52 12.02 -31.63
C ILE A 393 -15.22 12.78 -31.93
N THR A 394 -14.85 13.74 -31.07
CA THR A 394 -13.54 14.39 -31.11
C THR A 394 -12.65 13.84 -30.01
N SER A 395 -11.52 13.24 -30.38
CA SER A 395 -10.49 12.74 -29.45
C SER A 395 -9.19 13.53 -29.64
N PRO A 396 -9.09 14.77 -29.11
CA PRO A 396 -7.90 15.59 -29.28
C PRO A 396 -6.73 14.98 -28.49
N PRO A 397 -5.54 14.80 -29.10
CA PRO A 397 -4.35 14.40 -28.36
C PRO A 397 -3.95 15.49 -27.37
N CYS A 398 -3.41 15.10 -26.21
CA CYS A 398 -2.93 16.05 -25.21
C CYS A 398 -1.72 16.83 -25.79
N CYS A 399 -1.96 18.06 -26.24
CA CYS A 399 -0.93 19.01 -26.66
C CYS A 399 -0.38 19.76 -25.45
N THR A 400 0.79 19.37 -24.94
CA THR A 400 1.57 20.25 -24.07
C THR A 400 2.25 21.32 -24.93
N ARG A 401 1.56 22.44 -25.18
CA ARG A 401 2.21 23.66 -25.66
C ARG A 401 3.10 24.19 -24.53
N ARG A 402 4.42 24.18 -24.71
CA ARG A 402 5.32 25.03 -23.89
C ARG A 402 4.94 26.49 -24.16
N PRO A 403 4.60 27.31 -23.16
CA PRO A 403 4.43 28.73 -23.36
C PRO A 403 5.83 29.34 -23.57
N GLY A 404 6.06 29.97 -24.72
CA GLY A 404 7.26 30.78 -24.97
C GLY A 404 8.17 30.27 -26.08
N ARG A 405 7.78 30.49 -27.33
CA ARG A 405 8.62 31.06 -28.40
C ARG A 405 7.73 31.31 -29.60
N ALA A 406 7.47 32.58 -29.89
CA ALA A 406 6.94 33.00 -31.18
C ALA A 406 8.01 32.67 -32.23
N GLY A 407 7.82 31.57 -32.95
CA GLY A 407 8.55 31.23 -34.16
C GLY A 407 7.66 31.55 -35.34
N THR A 408 8.14 32.46 -36.18
CA THR A 408 7.56 32.94 -37.43
C THR A 408 7.02 31.81 -38.30
N ALA A 409 5.79 31.99 -38.79
CA ALA A 409 5.19 31.13 -39.79
C ALA A 409 5.98 31.21 -41.10
N ILE A 410 6.43 30.07 -41.62
CA ILE A 410 6.88 29.94 -43.01
C ILE A 410 5.63 29.48 -43.80
N PRO A 411 5.15 30.24 -44.80
CA PRO A 411 4.06 29.79 -45.64
C PRO A 411 4.56 28.72 -46.60
N ALA A 412 3.87 27.59 -46.64
CA ALA A 412 4.05 26.56 -47.66
C ALA A 412 3.50 27.09 -48.99
N THR A 413 4.36 27.18 -50.00
CA THR A 413 3.96 27.30 -51.40
C THR A 413 3.57 25.93 -51.95
N PRO A 414 2.54 25.83 -52.81
CA PRO A 414 2.11 24.57 -53.39
C PRO A 414 2.92 24.26 -54.66
N ARG A 415 3.48 23.06 -54.74
CA ARG A 415 3.67 22.28 -55.97
C ARG A 415 3.53 20.80 -55.67
#